data_AF-A0A2G9MUR3-F1
#
_entry.id   AF-A0A2G9MUR3-F1
#
_cell.length_a   1.000
_cell.length_b   1.000
_cell.length_c   1.000
_cell.angle_alpha   90.00
_cell.angle_beta   90.00
_cell.angle_gamma   90.00
#
_symmetry.space_group_name_H-M   'P 1'
#
loop_
_entity.id
_entity.type
_entity.pdbx_description
1 polymer ?
#
loop_
_entity_poly.entity_id
_entity_poly.type
_entity_poly.pdbx_seq_one_letter_code
_entity_poly.pdbx_strand_id
1 'polypeptide(L)' 'MSLQDQVRQILNNFNDIPSDKILNVLTLIQPHLKSEITQDYLNGKIQSILGVSDEAERKKLCKNLKPYLDWYLQGNV' A
#
# COMPACT_ATOMS: atom_id res chain seq x y z
N MET A 1 -17.06 2.68 3.18
CA MET A 1 -15.91 3.46 3.70
C MET A 1 -15.20 4.11 2.54
N SER A 2 -14.73 5.35 2.69
CA SER A 2 -13.93 6.00 1.65
C SER A 2 -12.55 5.34 1.52
N LEU A 3 -11.81 5.62 0.44
CA LEU A 3 -10.43 5.15 0.29
C LEU A 3 -9.52 5.71 1.40
N GLN A 4 -9.72 6.97 1.80
CA GLN A 4 -9.01 7.57 2.95
C GLN A 4 -9.28 6.81 4.26
N ASP A 5 -10.52 6.38 4.50
CA ASP A 5 -10.86 5.61 5.71
C ASP A 5 -10.19 4.22 5.71
N GLN A 6 -10.09 3.58 4.54
CA GLN A 6 -9.38 2.31 4.38
C GLN A 6 -7.88 2.45 4.66
N VAL A 7 -7.27 3.53 4.15
CA VAL A 7 -5.85 3.83 4.40
C VAL A 7 -5.61 4.11 5.89
N ARG A 8 -6.48 4.90 6.54
CA ARG A 8 -6.43 5.14 7.99
C ARG A 8 -6.57 3.84 8.79
N GLN A 9 -7.49 2.96 8.41
CA GLN A 9 -7.67 1.66 9.06
C GLN A 9 -6.39 0.81 8.97
N ILE A 10 -5.75 0.78 7.80
CA ILE A 10 -4.49 0.04 7.60
C ILE A 10 -3.37 0.64 8.44
N LEU A 11 -3.22 1.97 8.48
CA LEU A 11 -2.16 2.60 9.25
C LEU A 11 -2.32 2.38 10.76
N ASN A 12 -3.56 2.41 11.27
CA ASN A 12 -3.86 2.22 12.69
C ASN A 12 -3.65 0.77 13.15
N ASN A 13 -4.06 -0.20 12.33
CA ASN A 13 -4.07 -1.62 12.71
C ASN A 13 -3.20 -2.47 11.79
N PHE A 14 -2.05 -1.93 11.35
CA PHE A 14 -1.29 -2.51 10.23
C PHE A 14 -0.99 -3.99 10.43
N ASN A 15 -0.57 -4.41 11.62
CA ASN A 15 -0.18 -5.80 11.88
C ASN A 15 -1.35 -6.79 11.76
N ASP A 16 -2.59 -6.37 12.02
CA ASP A 16 -3.77 -7.23 12.09
C ASP A 16 -4.55 -7.32 10.76
N ILE A 17 -4.18 -6.51 9.77
CA ILE A 17 -4.80 -6.53 8.44
C ILE A 17 -4.19 -7.64 7.58
N PRO A 18 -4.89 -8.36 6.69
CA PRO A 18 -4.23 -9.27 5.75
C PRO A 18 -3.36 -8.53 4.71
N SER A 19 -2.23 -9.08 4.28
CA SER A 19 -1.38 -8.43 3.27
C SER A 19 -2.13 -8.16 1.95
N ASP A 20 -3.04 -9.06 1.53
CA ASP A 20 -3.92 -8.87 0.37
C ASP A 20 -4.74 -7.58 0.44
N LYS A 21 -5.29 -7.27 1.62
CA LYS A 21 -6.06 -6.04 1.82
C LYS A 21 -5.18 -4.80 1.74
N ILE A 22 -3.93 -4.89 2.21
CA ILE A 22 -2.97 -3.79 2.10
C ILE A 22 -2.59 -3.56 0.64
N LEU A 23 -2.26 -4.62 -0.10
CA LEU A 23 -1.92 -4.54 -1.51
C LEU A 23 -3.07 -4.00 -2.35
N ASN A 24 -4.30 -4.42 -2.08
CA ASN A 24 -5.48 -3.88 -2.76
C ASN A 24 -5.60 -2.36 -2.57
N VAL A 25 -5.42 -1.86 -1.33
CA VAL A 25 -5.45 -0.41 -1.07
C VAL A 25 -4.25 0.30 -1.72
N LEU A 26 -3.06 -0.30 -1.73
CA LEU A 26 -1.90 0.24 -2.44
C LEU A 26 -2.16 0.39 -3.95
N THR A 27 -2.81 -0.59 -4.57
CA THR A 27 -3.25 -0.52 -5.97
C THR A 27 -4.26 0.60 -6.19
N LEU A 28 -5.19 0.80 -5.25
CA LEU A 28 -6.20 1.87 -5.35
C LEU A 28 -5.60 3.28 -5.18
N ILE A 29 -4.57 3.45 -4.35
CA ILE A 29 -3.90 4.76 -4.18
C ILE A 29 -2.91 5.07 -5.29
N GLN A 30 -2.42 4.06 -6.02
CA GLN A 30 -1.38 4.22 -7.04
C GLN A 30 -1.70 5.32 -8.07
N PRO A 31 -2.90 5.39 -8.69
CA PRO A 31 -3.21 6.42 -9.69
C PRO A 31 -3.19 7.85 -9.13
N HIS A 32 -3.22 8.01 -7.81
CA HIS A 32 -3.19 9.32 -7.15
C HIS A 32 -1.76 9.86 -6.98
N LEU A 33 -0.72 9.04 -7.19
CA LEU A 33 0.68 9.45 -7.05
C LEU A 33 1.09 10.44 -8.15
N LYS A 34 1.90 11.45 -7.76
CA LYS A 34 2.25 12.62 -8.60
C LYS A 34 2.95 12.32 -9.94
N SER A 35 3.62 11.17 -10.10
CA SER A 35 4.44 10.87 -11.27
C SER A 35 4.27 9.43 -11.72
N GLU A 36 4.18 9.21 -13.03
CA GLU A 36 4.17 7.88 -13.67
C GLU A 36 5.33 7.01 -13.18
N ILE A 37 6.53 7.57 -13.02
CA ILE A 37 7.70 6.84 -12.50
C ILE A 37 7.42 6.27 -11.09
N THR A 38 6.73 7.03 -10.25
CA THR A 38 6.39 6.59 -8.89
C THR A 38 5.24 5.56 -8.92
N GLN A 39 4.29 5.72 -9.85
CA GLN A 39 3.22 4.76 -10.08
C GLN A 39 3.78 3.41 -10.54
N ASP A 40 4.67 3.40 -11.53
CA ASP A 40 5.32 2.19 -12.05
C ASP A 40 6.20 1.53 -11.00
N TYR A 41 6.94 2.31 -10.23
CA TYR A 41 7.75 1.78 -9.14
C TYR A 41 6.88 1.08 -8.09
N LEU A 42 5.78 1.70 -7.66
CA LEU A 42 4.84 1.08 -6.73
C LEU A 42 4.21 -0.19 -7.33
N ASN A 43 3.86 -0.17 -8.63
CA ASN A 43 3.36 -1.36 -9.32
C ASN A 43 4.35 -2.53 -9.22
N GLY A 44 5.62 -2.28 -9.57
CA GLY A 44 6.66 -3.30 -9.55
C GLY A 44 6.85 -3.90 -8.15
N LYS A 45 6.73 -3.08 -7.10
CA LYS A 45 6.73 -3.56 -5.71
C LYS A 45 5.51 -4.42 -5.40
N ILE A 46 4.30 -3.99 -5.77
CA ILE A 46 3.07 -4.76 -5.57
C ILE A 46 3.17 -6.14 -6.25
N GLN A 47 3.57 -6.18 -7.53
CA GLN A 47 3.72 -7.43 -8.27
C GLN A 47 4.78 -8.36 -7.65
N SER A 48 5.90 -7.79 -7.17
CA SER A 48 6.93 -8.56 -6.47
C SER A 48 6.40 -9.21 -5.20
N ILE A 49 5.55 -8.51 -4.43
CA ILE A 49 4.95 -9.03 -3.19
C ILE A 49 3.86 -10.07 -3.48
N LEU A 50 3.11 -9.93 -4.57
CA LEU A 50 2.11 -10.92 -5.00
C LEU A 50 2.77 -12.27 -5.36
N GLY A 51 4.03 -12.27 -5.77
CA GLY A 51 4.80 -13.49 -6.03
C GLY A 51 5.36 -14.19 -4.79
N VAL A 52 5.19 -13.62 -3.58
CA VAL A 52 5.67 -14.20 -2.32
C VAL A 52 4.54 -15.03 -1.70
N SER A 53 4.79 -16.33 -1.44
CA SER A 53 3.78 -17.23 -0.88
C SER A 53 3.64 -17.12 0.65
N ASP A 54 4.68 -16.68 1.36
CA ASP A 54 4.67 -16.59 2.82
C ASP A 54 4.02 -15.28 3.30
N GLU A 55 2.91 -15.39 4.05
CA GLU A 55 2.16 -14.22 4.53
C GLU A 55 3.01 -13.34 5.46
N ALA A 56 3.85 -13.92 6.31
CA ALA A 56 4.67 -13.15 7.23
C ALA A 56 5.73 -12.31 6.48
N GLU A 57 6.29 -12.85 5.40
CA GLU A 57 7.20 -12.16 4.49
C GLU A 57 6.46 -11.08 3.67
N ARG A 58 5.30 -11.41 3.08
CA ARG A 58 4.44 -10.41 2.41
C ARG A 58 4.14 -9.25 3.34
N LYS A 59 3.83 -9.54 4.60
CA LYS A 59 3.55 -8.56 5.64
C LYS A 59 4.73 -7.63 5.90
N LYS A 60 5.94 -8.18 6.00
CA LYS A 60 7.19 -7.41 6.15
C LYS A 60 7.41 -6.51 4.94
N LEU A 61 7.23 -7.03 3.72
CA LEU A 61 7.39 -6.24 2.50
C LEU A 61 6.35 -5.13 2.39
N CYS A 62 5.09 -5.39 2.77
CA CYS A 62 4.05 -4.36 2.82
C CYS A 62 4.42 -3.21 3.77
N LYS A 63 5.12 -3.47 4.89
CA LYS A 63 5.58 -2.42 5.81
C LYS A 63 6.51 -1.41 5.12
N ASN A 64 7.33 -1.87 4.18
CA ASN A 64 8.20 -1.00 3.39
C ASN A 64 7.41 -0.05 2.46
N LEU A 65 6.13 -0.36 2.19
CA LEU A 65 5.23 0.45 1.36
C LEU A 65 4.35 1.40 2.18
N LYS A 66 4.48 1.41 3.52
CA LYS A 66 3.77 2.35 4.40
C LYS A 66 3.92 3.83 3.97
N PRO A 67 5.09 4.32 3.49
CA PRO A 67 5.22 5.70 3.05
C PRO A 67 4.22 6.13 1.97
N TYR A 68 3.77 5.23 1.09
CA TYR A 68 2.77 5.55 0.06
C TYR A 68 1.37 5.77 0.67
N LEU A 69 1.04 5.01 1.72
CA LEU A 69 -0.20 5.18 2.48
C LEU A 69 -0.20 6.49 3.27
N ASP A 70 0.91 6.80 3.95
CA ASP A 70 1.08 8.08 4.65
C ASP A 70 0.98 9.26 3.67
N TRP A 71 1.65 9.16 2.51
CA TRP A 71 1.61 10.17 1.45
C TRP A 71 0.19 10.44 0.95
N TYR A 72 -0.60 9.38 0.72
CA TYR A 72 -1.98 9.51 0.26
C TYR A 72 -2.87 10.28 1.26
N LEU A 73 -2.64 10.12 2.56
CA LEU A 73 -3.38 10.84 3.60
C LEU A 73 -2.88 12.27 3.84
N GLN A 74 -1.59 12.54 3.61
CA GLN A 74 -1.02 13.87 3.79
C GLN A 74 -1.55 14.88 2.77
N GLY A 75 -2.17 14.42 1.69
CA GLY A 75 -2.89 15.25 0.73
C GLY A 75 -1.96 16.26 0.07
N ASN A 76 -1.35 15.87 -1.05
CA ASN A 76 -0.64 16.74 -2.01
C ASN A 76 -0.37 18.16 -1.51
N VAL A 77 0.66 18.33 -0.66
CA VAL A 77 1.30 19.64 -0.50
C VAL A 77 1.84 20.08 -1.85
#